data_AF-A0A315CU05-F1
#
_entry.id   AF-A0A315CU05-F1
#
_cell.length_a   1.000
_cell.length_b   1.000
_cell.length_c   1.000
_cell.angle_alpha   90.00
_cell.angle_beta   90.00
_cell.angle_gamma   90.00
#
_symmetry.space_group_name_H-M   'P 1'
#
loop_
_entity.id
_entity.type
_entity.pdbx_description
1 polymer ?
#
loop_
_entity_poly.entity_id
_entity_poly.type
_entity_poly.pdbx_seq_one_letter_code
_entity_poly.pdbx_strand_id
1 'polypeptide(L)'
;MTLRQDLQRITDTLPVTQHPLLIQELSLITGHGIKIIESQYPIESYTCVVHSFGLVQDPTYLSVAGFGLGRTFAGADFINFLLSHELLLERPKGTFLTGDLVIYFQDDSFRHVGTTLKGERVLSKWGTGYLYDHPVWEVPSNYGASVRYFEQISPNAGLELFVLFAQSRGFTFS
;
A
#
# COMPACT_ATOMS: atom_id res chain seq x y z
N MET A 1 -2.09 -12.56 23.02
CA MET A 1 -2.35 -11.91 21.73
C MET A 1 -1.04 -11.80 20.98
N THR A 2 -1.05 -11.93 19.65
CA THR A 2 0.16 -11.76 18.83
C THR A 2 0.32 -10.28 18.46
N LEU A 3 1.56 -9.84 18.21
CA LEU A 3 1.86 -8.48 17.76
C LEU A 3 0.91 -8.01 16.64
N ARG A 4 0.67 -8.86 15.64
CA ARG A 4 -0.19 -8.55 14.49
C ARG A 4 -1.66 -8.31 14.86
N GLN A 5 -2.17 -9.00 15.88
CA GLN A 5 -3.53 -8.78 16.40
C GLN A 5 -3.62 -7.47 17.21
N ASP A 6 -2.56 -7.11 17.94
CA ASP A 6 -2.48 -5.81 18.60
C ASP A 6 -2.43 -4.67 17.57
N LEU A 7 -1.63 -4.81 16.52
CA LEU A 7 -1.55 -3.85 15.41
C LEU A 7 -2.90 -3.70 14.68
N GLN A 8 -3.62 -4.79 14.46
CA GLN A 8 -4.99 -4.75 13.91
C GLN A 8 -5.91 -3.86 14.75
N ARG A 9 -5.95 -4.09 16.07
CA ARG A 9 -6.79 -3.31 16.98
C ARG A 9 -6.42 -1.83 16.94
N ILE A 10 -5.13 -1.52 16.86
CA ILE A 10 -4.67 -0.13 16.72
C ILE A 10 -5.22 0.46 15.43
N THR A 11 -5.10 -0.22 14.29
CA THR A 11 -5.61 0.31 13.01
C THR A 11 -7.13 0.49 12.97
N ASP A 12 -7.88 -0.27 13.78
CA ASP A 12 -9.33 -0.14 13.92
C ASP A 12 -9.75 0.93 14.96
N THR A 13 -8.80 1.46 15.73
CA THR A 13 -9.07 2.44 16.79
C THR A 13 -9.33 3.83 16.21
N LEU A 14 -10.37 4.50 16.73
CA LEU A 14 -10.69 5.90 16.42
C LEU A 14 -10.62 6.75 17.69
N PRO A 15 -10.18 8.02 17.59
CA PRO A 15 -9.65 8.69 16.40
C PRO A 15 -8.26 8.18 15.98
N VAL A 16 -7.99 8.25 14.67
CA VAL A 16 -6.70 7.85 14.05
C VAL A 16 -5.49 8.57 14.68
N THR A 17 -5.70 9.78 15.21
CA THR A 17 -4.66 10.56 15.89
C THR A 17 -4.07 9.86 17.12
N GLN A 18 -4.70 8.80 17.63
CA GLN A 18 -4.17 7.98 18.72
C GLN A 18 -3.16 6.91 18.24
N HIS A 19 -3.18 6.54 16.94
CA HIS A 19 -2.32 5.47 16.42
C HIS A 19 -0.83 5.69 16.74
N PRO A 20 -0.27 6.91 16.64
CA PRO A 20 1.14 7.13 16.95
C PRO A 20 1.52 6.74 18.38
N LEU A 21 0.71 7.15 19.36
CA LEU A 21 0.94 6.84 20.76
C LEU A 21 0.80 5.35 21.02
N LEU A 22 -0.26 4.72 20.49
CA LEU A 22 -0.50 3.29 20.69
C LEU A 22 0.59 2.40 20.08
N ILE A 23 1.12 2.78 18.90
CA ILE A 23 2.27 2.09 18.28
C ILE A 23 3.52 2.28 19.14
N GLN A 24 3.76 3.48 19.67
CA GLN A 24 4.91 3.71 20.55
C GLN A 24 4.82 2.89 21.84
N GLU A 25 3.65 2.85 22.48
CA GLU A 25 3.41 2.06 23.68
C GLU A 25 3.58 0.56 23.42
N LEU A 26 3.08 0.06 22.29
CA LEU A 26 3.23 -1.34 21.90
C LEU A 26 4.70 -1.72 21.69
N SER A 27 5.53 -0.80 21.20
CA SER A 27 6.98 -1.00 21.04
C SER A 27 7.66 -1.25 22.39
N LEU A 28 7.23 -0.58 23.47
CA LEU A 28 7.79 -0.78 24.82
C LEU A 28 7.55 -2.20 25.36
N ILE A 29 6.49 -2.86 24.88
CA ILE A 29 6.10 -4.21 25.32
C ILE A 29 6.71 -5.29 24.43
N THR A 30 6.75 -5.03 23.12
CA THR A 30 7.06 -6.06 22.11
C THR A 30 8.45 -5.91 21.50
N GLY A 31 9.07 -4.73 21.62
CA GLY A 31 10.33 -4.40 20.95
C GLY A 31 10.22 -4.26 19.43
N HIS A 32 9.01 -4.08 18.88
CA HIS A 32 8.83 -3.98 17.43
C HIS A 32 9.59 -2.79 16.84
N GLY A 33 9.99 -2.91 15.58
CA GLY A 33 10.78 -1.93 14.82
C GLY A 33 9.98 -0.96 13.95
N ILE A 34 8.65 -0.86 14.10
CA ILE A 34 7.80 0.10 13.38
C ILE A 34 8.20 1.55 13.70
N LYS A 35 8.30 2.38 12.67
CA LYS A 35 8.53 3.83 12.75
C LYS A 35 7.48 4.57 11.94
N ILE A 36 7.02 5.70 12.47
CA ILE A 36 6.09 6.59 11.76
C ILE A 36 6.93 7.50 10.87
N ILE A 37 6.52 7.61 9.62
CA ILE A 37 7.18 8.43 8.61
C ILE A 37 6.28 9.62 8.30
N GLU A 38 6.88 10.80 8.25
CA GLU A 38 6.17 12.00 7.81
C GLU A 38 5.78 11.85 6.34
N SER A 39 4.51 12.07 6.05
CA SER A 39 4.01 12.05 4.69
C SER A 39 4.23 13.41 4.03
N GLN A 40 4.76 13.40 2.80
CA GLN A 40 4.90 14.60 1.99
C GLN A 40 3.54 15.25 1.66
N TYR A 41 2.47 14.46 1.64
CA TYR A 41 1.11 14.89 1.31
C TYR A 41 0.15 14.65 2.47
N PRO A 42 -1.02 15.31 2.53
CA PRO A 42 -2.03 15.03 3.55
C PRO A 42 -2.35 13.53 3.59
N ILE A 43 -2.19 12.90 4.76
CA ILE A 43 -2.19 11.43 4.88
C ILE A 43 -3.56 10.81 4.56
N GLU A 44 -4.62 11.60 4.70
CA GLU A 44 -6.00 11.26 4.40
C GLU A 44 -6.34 11.32 2.90
N SER A 45 -5.48 11.90 2.07
CA SER A 45 -5.80 12.15 0.65
C SER A 45 -5.48 10.99 -0.29
N TYR A 46 -4.83 9.93 0.20
CA TYR A 46 -4.40 8.81 -0.63
C TYR A 46 -4.50 7.47 0.11
N THR A 47 -4.35 6.36 -0.62
CA THR A 47 -4.32 5.00 -0.05
C THR A 47 -2.95 4.35 -0.26
N CYS A 48 -2.73 3.16 0.31
CA CYS A 48 -1.49 2.42 0.12
C CYS A 48 -1.13 2.20 -1.36
N VAL A 49 -2.12 1.85 -2.19
CA VAL A 49 -1.92 1.63 -3.63
C VAL A 49 -1.51 2.92 -4.32
N VAL A 50 -2.22 4.03 -4.07
CA VAL A 50 -1.90 5.34 -4.66
C VAL A 50 -0.48 5.79 -4.29
N HIS A 51 -0.06 5.56 -3.06
CA HIS A 51 1.30 5.86 -2.61
C HIS A 51 2.33 4.99 -3.32
N SER A 52 2.16 3.66 -3.30
CA SER A 52 3.13 2.71 -3.85
C SER A 52 3.28 2.81 -5.37
N PHE A 53 2.27 3.32 -6.08
CA PHE A 53 2.31 3.55 -7.53
C PHE A 53 2.69 4.99 -7.91
N GLY A 54 2.98 5.86 -6.92
CA GLY A 54 3.42 7.24 -7.19
C GLY A 54 2.33 8.15 -7.74
N LEU A 55 1.05 7.89 -7.42
CA LEU A 55 -0.11 8.56 -8.02
C LEU A 55 -0.67 9.73 -7.18
N VAL A 56 -0.12 9.99 -5.98
CA VAL A 56 -0.75 10.85 -4.95
C VAL A 56 -1.14 12.26 -5.42
N GLN A 57 -0.36 12.86 -6.32
CA GLN A 57 -0.62 14.20 -6.86
C GLN A 57 -0.65 14.23 -8.39
N ASP A 58 -0.78 13.07 -9.03
CA ASP A 58 -0.80 13.05 -10.49
C ASP A 58 -2.15 13.63 -11.00
N PRO A 59 -2.13 14.69 -11.83
CA PRO A 59 -3.36 15.37 -12.25
C PRO A 59 -4.25 14.48 -13.11
N THR A 60 -3.68 13.56 -13.89
CA THR A 60 -4.43 12.62 -14.71
C THR A 60 -5.15 11.60 -13.82
N TYR A 61 -4.43 11.03 -12.86
CA TYR A 61 -5.00 10.15 -11.86
C TYR A 61 -6.14 10.83 -11.09
N LEU A 62 -5.89 12.03 -10.56
CA LEU A 62 -6.89 12.79 -9.78
C LEU A 62 -8.14 13.12 -10.60
N SER A 63 -7.97 13.46 -11.89
CA SER A 63 -9.08 13.71 -12.80
C SER A 63 -9.95 12.47 -12.99
N VAL A 64 -9.34 11.32 -13.28
CA VAL A 64 -10.07 10.05 -13.50
C VAL A 64 -10.72 9.55 -12.21
N ALA A 65 -9.96 9.53 -11.10
CA ALA A 65 -10.44 9.07 -9.81
C ALA A 65 -11.53 9.98 -9.22
N GLY A 66 -11.51 11.27 -9.55
CA GLY A 66 -12.54 12.24 -9.19
C GLY A 66 -13.75 12.27 -10.14
N PHE A 67 -13.67 11.64 -11.32
CA PHE A 67 -14.74 11.69 -12.31
C PHE A 67 -15.93 10.78 -11.93
N GLY A 68 -17.16 11.30 -12.10
CA GLY A 68 -18.39 10.57 -11.78
C GLY A 68 -18.51 10.24 -10.29
N LEU A 69 -18.85 8.98 -9.98
CA LEU A 69 -18.95 8.47 -8.60
C LEU A 69 -17.61 7.90 -8.06
N GLY A 70 -16.47 8.22 -8.68
CA GLY A 70 -15.16 7.73 -8.25
C GLY A 70 -14.98 6.22 -8.39
N ARG A 71 -15.61 5.60 -9.40
CA ARG A 71 -15.57 4.14 -9.60
C ARG A 71 -14.25 3.62 -10.19
N THR A 72 -13.47 4.49 -10.82
CA THR A 72 -12.18 4.15 -11.43
C THR A 72 -11.05 4.72 -10.58
N PHE A 73 -10.67 3.97 -9.54
CA PHE A 73 -9.69 4.37 -8.53
C PHE A 73 -8.61 3.29 -8.40
N ALA A 74 -7.38 3.69 -8.03
CA ALA A 74 -6.27 2.77 -7.80
C ALA A 74 -6.44 2.06 -6.44
N GLY A 75 -7.31 1.04 -6.42
CA GLY A 75 -7.61 0.21 -5.25
C GLY A 75 -7.40 -1.29 -5.51
N ALA A 76 -8.14 -2.15 -4.80
CA ALA A 76 -8.05 -3.60 -4.97
C ALA A 76 -8.34 -4.05 -6.41
N ASP A 77 -9.38 -3.48 -7.04
CA ASP A 77 -9.74 -3.77 -8.44
C ASP A 77 -8.61 -3.45 -9.42
N PHE A 78 -7.85 -2.38 -9.16
CA PHE A 78 -6.70 -2.01 -9.96
C PHE A 78 -5.59 -3.05 -9.79
N ILE A 79 -5.23 -3.43 -8.56
CA ILE A 79 -4.22 -4.47 -8.31
C ILE A 79 -4.63 -5.81 -8.94
N ASN A 80 -5.89 -6.22 -8.78
CA ASN A 80 -6.41 -7.46 -9.37
C ASN A 80 -6.36 -7.42 -10.91
N PHE A 81 -6.66 -6.27 -11.52
CA PHE A 81 -6.48 -6.07 -12.97
C PHE A 81 -5.02 -6.29 -13.37
N LEU A 82 -4.07 -5.67 -12.67
CA LEU A 82 -2.65 -5.82 -12.99
C LEU A 82 -2.15 -7.26 -12.84
N LEU A 83 -2.56 -7.95 -11.77
CA LEU A 83 -2.16 -9.34 -11.52
C LEU A 83 -2.76 -10.30 -12.54
N SER A 84 -4.05 -10.15 -12.89
CA SER A 84 -4.73 -11.02 -13.86
C SER A 84 -4.25 -10.86 -15.30
N HIS A 85 -3.64 -9.70 -15.61
CA HIS A 85 -3.09 -9.41 -16.94
C HIS A 85 -1.56 -9.53 -16.97
N GLU A 86 -0.94 -10.04 -15.90
CA GLU A 86 0.52 -10.20 -15.79
C GLU A 86 1.32 -8.91 -16.06
N LEU A 87 0.73 -7.75 -15.70
CA LEU A 87 1.32 -6.43 -15.92
C LEU A 87 2.34 -6.05 -14.84
N LEU A 88 2.52 -6.89 -13.81
CA LEU A 88 3.54 -6.75 -12.78
C LEU A 88 4.58 -7.86 -12.94
N LEU A 89 5.86 -7.47 -12.98
CA LEU A 89 6.97 -8.41 -13.04
C LEU A 89 7.32 -8.90 -11.63
N GLU A 90 7.02 -10.16 -11.33
CA GLU A 90 7.31 -10.75 -10.02
C GLU A 90 8.81 -11.03 -9.84
N ARG A 91 9.32 -10.72 -8.65
CA ARG A 91 10.68 -11.06 -8.21
C ARG A 91 10.69 -12.45 -7.56
N PRO A 92 11.69 -13.29 -7.84
CA PRO A 92 11.93 -14.48 -7.05
C PRO A 92 12.07 -14.17 -5.54
N LYS A 93 11.69 -15.15 -4.72
CA LYS A 93 11.79 -15.03 -3.26
C LYS A 93 13.24 -14.73 -2.84
N GLY A 94 13.43 -13.67 -2.05
CA GLY A 94 14.74 -13.28 -1.53
C GLY A 94 15.60 -12.45 -2.50
N THR A 95 15.07 -12.06 -3.66
CA THR A 95 15.80 -11.25 -4.65
C THR A 95 15.20 -9.86 -4.87
N PHE A 96 14.36 -9.38 -3.93
CA PHE A 96 13.79 -8.04 -4.04
C PHE A 96 14.88 -6.98 -3.84
N LEU A 97 14.74 -5.87 -4.55
CA LEU A 97 15.58 -4.69 -4.43
C LEU A 97 14.87 -3.63 -3.60
N THR A 98 15.60 -2.62 -3.11
CA THR A 98 14.97 -1.42 -2.54
C THR A 98 14.17 -0.71 -3.62
N GLY A 99 12.92 -0.31 -3.32
CA GLY A 99 12.01 0.33 -4.26
C GLY A 99 11.04 -0.64 -4.94
N ASP A 100 11.28 -1.95 -4.88
CA ASP A 100 10.34 -2.96 -5.35
C ASP A 100 9.02 -2.89 -4.58
N LEU A 101 7.94 -3.35 -5.20
CA LEU A 101 6.66 -3.50 -4.52
C LEU A 101 6.66 -4.76 -3.65
N VAL A 102 6.03 -4.67 -2.49
CA VAL A 102 5.66 -5.83 -1.68
C VAL A 102 4.15 -5.84 -1.52
N ILE A 103 3.50 -6.89 -2.01
CA ILE A 103 2.06 -7.05 -1.96
C ILE A 103 1.73 -8.19 -0.99
N TYR A 104 0.82 -7.91 -0.06
CA TYR A 104 0.35 -8.85 0.93
C TYR A 104 -0.97 -9.48 0.50
N PHE A 105 -1.09 -10.79 0.77
CA PHE A 105 -2.22 -11.61 0.35
C PHE A 105 -2.80 -12.45 1.48
N GLN A 106 -4.10 -12.69 1.39
CA GLN A 106 -4.82 -13.71 2.16
C GLN A 106 -5.55 -14.58 1.15
N ASP A 107 -5.21 -15.87 1.07
CA ASP A 107 -5.82 -16.82 0.13
C ASP A 107 -5.87 -16.27 -1.31
N ASP A 108 -4.71 -15.83 -1.80
CA ASP A 108 -4.49 -15.16 -3.11
C ASP A 108 -5.24 -13.84 -3.34
N SER A 109 -6.03 -13.38 -2.36
CA SER A 109 -6.70 -12.08 -2.43
C SER A 109 -5.77 -10.98 -1.95
N PHE A 110 -5.63 -9.92 -2.75
CA PHE A 110 -4.93 -8.69 -2.37
C PHE A 110 -5.45 -8.14 -1.04
N ARG A 111 -4.54 -7.75 -0.14
CA ARG A 111 -4.87 -7.10 1.12
C ARG A 111 -4.17 -5.76 1.33
N HIS A 112 -2.90 -5.67 0.95
CA HIS A 112 -2.10 -4.47 1.20
C HIS A 112 -0.91 -4.39 0.25
N VAL A 113 -0.37 -3.19 0.07
CA VAL A 113 0.86 -2.97 -0.70
C VAL A 113 1.74 -1.93 -0.01
N GLY A 114 3.04 -2.15 -0.12
CA GLY A 114 4.08 -1.20 0.26
C GLY A 114 5.24 -1.22 -0.72
N THR A 115 6.23 -0.40 -0.43
CA THR A 115 7.49 -0.33 -1.17
C THR A 115 8.62 -0.82 -0.29
N THR A 116 9.47 -1.70 -0.77
CA THR A 116 10.60 -2.25 -0.02
C THR A 116 11.65 -1.19 0.25
N LEU A 117 12.24 -1.26 1.44
CA LEU A 117 13.36 -0.47 1.91
C LEU A 117 14.56 -1.40 2.15
N LYS A 118 15.71 -0.84 2.55
CA LYS A 118 16.87 -1.63 2.96
C LYS A 118 16.56 -2.45 4.22
N GLY A 119 17.13 -3.65 4.30
CA GLY A 119 17.09 -4.50 5.50
C GLY A 119 15.75 -5.18 5.78
N GLU A 120 15.07 -5.69 4.73
CA GLU A 120 13.74 -6.34 4.84
C GLU A 120 12.67 -5.46 5.50
N ARG A 121 12.72 -4.17 5.19
CA ARG A 121 11.77 -3.17 5.67
C ARG A 121 10.86 -2.72 4.54
N VAL A 122 9.74 -2.13 4.91
CA VAL A 122 8.67 -1.74 4.00
C VAL A 122 8.17 -0.37 4.42
N LEU A 123 8.06 0.53 3.45
CA LEU A 123 7.33 1.78 3.55
C LEU A 123 5.91 1.54 3.07
N SER A 124 4.92 1.69 3.94
CA SER A 124 3.52 1.55 3.51
C SER A 124 2.53 2.34 4.37
N LYS A 125 1.44 2.78 3.74
CA LYS A 125 0.36 3.50 4.41
C LYS A 125 -0.67 2.53 4.96
N TRP A 126 -1.02 2.64 6.23
CA TRP A 126 -1.97 1.70 6.83
C TRP A 126 -3.38 2.27 6.94
N GLY A 127 -4.32 1.77 6.13
CA GLY A 127 -5.73 2.19 6.15
C GLY A 127 -5.90 3.71 6.11
N THR A 128 -6.74 4.26 6.99
CA THR A 128 -6.90 5.71 7.19
C THR A 128 -5.79 6.34 8.04
N GLY A 129 -4.85 5.53 8.54
CA GLY A 129 -3.75 5.92 9.42
C GLY A 129 -2.52 6.45 8.68
N TYR A 130 -1.37 6.29 9.33
CA TYR A 130 -0.11 6.93 8.92
C TYR A 130 0.67 6.13 7.88
N LEU A 131 1.77 6.74 7.43
CA LEU A 131 2.81 6.08 6.66
C LEU A 131 3.82 5.48 7.66
N TYR A 132 4.16 4.21 7.48
CA TYR A 132 5.01 3.47 8.39
C TYR A 132 6.20 2.87 7.65
N ASP A 133 7.37 2.95 8.27
CA ASP A 133 8.54 2.12 7.98
C ASP A 133 8.56 0.96 8.98
N HIS A 134 8.41 -0.26 8.50
CA HIS A 134 8.25 -1.43 9.35
C HIS A 134 8.94 -2.68 8.74
N PRO A 135 9.38 -3.65 9.57
CA PRO A 135 9.69 -4.99 9.08
C PRO A 135 8.48 -5.62 8.38
N VAL A 136 8.72 -6.48 7.39
CA VAL A 136 7.65 -7.09 6.54
C VAL A 136 6.47 -7.63 7.35
N TRP A 137 6.72 -8.31 8.48
CA TRP A 137 5.65 -8.98 9.25
C TRP A 137 5.17 -8.25 10.50
N GLU A 138 5.70 -7.06 10.78
CA GLU A 138 5.17 -6.17 11.82
C GLU A 138 4.04 -5.32 11.25
N VAL A 139 2.99 -6.00 10.82
CA VAL A 139 1.80 -5.42 10.17
C VAL A 139 0.51 -5.95 10.81
N PRO A 140 -0.63 -5.26 10.65
CA PRO A 140 -1.94 -5.77 11.04
C PRO A 140 -2.20 -7.20 10.56
N SER A 141 -2.94 -7.97 11.37
CA SER A 141 -3.27 -9.36 11.02
C SER A 141 -4.13 -9.47 9.76
N ASN A 142 -4.99 -8.48 9.47
CA ASN A 142 -5.84 -8.50 8.27
C ASN A 142 -5.08 -8.25 6.96
N TYR A 143 -3.79 -7.88 7.01
CA TYR A 143 -2.97 -7.73 5.80
C TYR A 143 -2.60 -9.07 5.18
N GLY A 144 -2.97 -10.18 5.80
CA GLY A 144 -2.87 -11.51 5.22
C GLY A 144 -1.69 -12.32 5.73
N ALA A 145 -1.42 -13.45 5.08
CA ALA A 145 -0.49 -14.47 5.55
C ALA A 145 0.71 -14.69 4.63
N SER A 146 0.70 -14.13 3.42
CA SER A 146 1.79 -14.25 2.45
C SER A 146 2.14 -12.90 1.82
N VAL A 147 3.37 -12.80 1.31
CA VAL A 147 3.82 -11.66 0.50
C VAL A 147 4.42 -12.15 -0.82
N ARG A 148 4.23 -11.36 -1.87
CA ARG A 148 4.94 -11.47 -3.15
C ARG A 148 5.61 -10.13 -3.45
N TYR A 149 6.74 -10.20 -4.15
CA TYR A 149 7.55 -9.02 -4.47
C TYR A 149 7.49 -8.77 -5.97
N PHE A 150 7.37 -7.51 -6.38
CA PHE A 150 7.32 -7.14 -7.79
C PHE A 150 8.29 -6.01 -8.06
N GLU A 151 8.77 -5.91 -9.30
CA GLU A 151 9.70 -4.86 -9.67
C GLU A 151 9.17 -3.46 -9.33
N GLN A 152 10.08 -2.55 -8.98
CA GLN A 152 9.77 -1.15 -8.74
C GLN A 152 9.00 -0.54 -9.91
N ILE A 153 7.96 0.21 -9.57
CA ILE A 153 7.18 1.01 -10.52
C ILE A 153 7.58 2.47 -10.37
N SER A 154 8.06 3.07 -11.46
CA SER A 154 8.26 4.52 -11.52
C SER A 154 6.91 5.25 -11.54
N PRO A 155 6.81 6.51 -11.09
CA PRO A 155 5.55 7.26 -11.15
C PRO A 155 4.92 7.29 -12.55
N ASN A 156 5.73 7.43 -13.61
CA ASN A 156 5.24 7.41 -14.99
C ASN A 156 4.66 6.04 -15.37
N ALA A 157 5.37 4.95 -15.06
CA ALA A 157 4.88 3.60 -15.31
C ALA A 157 3.61 3.30 -14.49
N GLY A 158 3.53 3.80 -13.25
CA GLY A 158 2.35 3.69 -12.39
C GLY A 158 1.13 4.38 -13.02
N LEU A 159 1.33 5.57 -13.60
CA LEU A 159 0.30 6.27 -14.34
C LEU A 159 -0.13 5.51 -15.60
N GLU A 160 0.82 5.01 -16.41
CA GLU A 160 0.52 4.24 -17.61
C GLU A 160 -0.34 3.01 -17.30
N LEU A 161 0.01 2.27 -16.25
CA LEU A 161 -0.78 1.13 -15.76
C LEU A 161 -2.19 1.56 -15.32
N PHE A 162 -2.31 2.68 -14.62
CA PHE A 162 -3.60 3.21 -14.20
C PHE A 162 -4.46 3.67 -15.40
N VAL A 163 -3.85 4.28 -16.41
CA VAL A 163 -4.53 4.67 -17.66
C VAL A 163 -5.06 3.43 -18.39
N LEU A 164 -4.26 2.37 -18.50
CA LEU A 164 -4.71 1.09 -19.07
C LEU A 164 -5.90 0.51 -18.31
N PHE A 165 -5.84 0.53 -16.97
CA PHE A 165 -6.96 0.12 -16.13
C PHE A 165 -8.19 0.99 -16.38
N ALA A 166 -8.05 2.31 -16.42
CA ALA A 166 -9.16 3.23 -16.65
C ALA A 166 -9.81 3.01 -18.03
N GLN A 167 -9.02 2.79 -19.07
CA GLN A 167 -9.50 2.42 -20.41
C GLN A 167 -10.25 1.09 -20.40
N SER A 168 -9.77 0.08 -19.65
CA SER A 168 -10.49 -1.20 -19.49
C SER A 168 -11.86 -1.02 -18.81
N ARG A 169 -12.05 0.08 -18.06
CA ARG A 169 -13.32 0.48 -17.44
C ARG A 169 -14.15 1.45 -18.30
N GLY A 170 -13.74 1.69 -19.55
CA GLY A 170 -14.44 2.53 -20.51
C GLY A 170 -14.11 4.01 -20.43
N PHE A 171 -13.07 4.41 -19.69
CA PHE A 171 -12.61 5.80 -19.68
C PHE A 171 -11.83 6.12 -20.96
N THR A 172 -12.21 7.19 -21.65
CA THR A 172 -11.53 7.66 -22.86
C THR A 172 -10.74 8.92 -22.54
N PHE A 173 -9.44 8.91 -22.85
CA PHE A 173 -8.58 10.09 -22.77
C PHE A 173 -8.59 10.76 -24.15
N SER A 174 -9.03 12.01 -24.20
CA SER A 174 -9.09 12.86 -25.40
C SER A 174 -7.80 13.61 -25.63
#